data_AF-A0A8X6NWU1-F1
#
_entry.id   AF-A0A8X6NWU1-F1
#
_cell.length_a   1.000
_cell.length_b   1.000
_cell.length_c   1.000
_cell.angle_alpha   90.00
_cell.angle_beta   90.00
_cell.angle_gamma   90.00
#
_symmetry.space_group_name_H-M   'P 1'
#
loop_
_entity.id
_entity.type
_entity.pdbx_description
1 polymer ?
#
loop_
_entity_poly.entity_id
_entity_poly.type
_entity_poly.pdbx_seq_one_letter_code
_entity_poly.pdbx_strand_id
1 'polypeptide(L)'
;MAKGRKRSSSNGGTTTKRRSSLTQQAKRFPLQKIHELLKSKFPRGTVKPEAAVFLTAILEYLSVEFLELSANVARSRKTDQGPLTVTLQDTMHAIKSDPEIMELLEKVKKQ
;
A
#
# COMPACT_ATOMS: atom_id res chain seq x y z
N MET A 1 -61.39 22.26 12.79
CA MET A 1 -61.81 20.85 12.96
C MET A 1 -61.45 20.06 11.70
N ALA A 2 -60.75 18.92 11.87
CA ALA A 2 -60.65 17.69 11.02
C ALA A 2 -60.42 17.77 9.49
N LYS A 3 -59.87 16.76 8.76
CA LYS A 3 -58.77 15.77 8.84
C LYS A 3 -58.83 14.96 7.51
N GLY A 4 -57.69 14.70 6.85
CA GLY A 4 -57.50 13.68 5.78
C GLY A 4 -57.38 14.24 4.35
N ARG A 5 -56.52 13.77 3.42
CA ARG A 5 -55.86 12.45 3.27
C ARG A 5 -54.63 12.55 2.32
N LYS A 6 -53.61 11.72 2.63
CA LYS A 6 -52.35 11.38 1.91
C LYS A 6 -52.37 11.36 0.36
N ARG A 7 -51.22 11.72 -0.25
CA ARG A 7 -50.45 10.80 -1.12
C ARG A 7 -48.97 11.23 -1.29
N SER A 8 -48.12 10.23 -1.15
CA SER A 8 -46.65 10.22 -1.17
C SER A 8 -46.07 10.36 -2.58
N SER A 9 -44.94 11.05 -2.70
CA SER A 9 -43.98 10.87 -3.79
C SER A 9 -42.55 11.12 -3.26
N SER A 10 -41.83 10.02 -3.09
CA SER A 10 -40.41 9.91 -2.81
C SER A 10 -39.60 10.14 -4.09
N ASN A 11 -38.57 11.00 -4.06
CA ASN A 11 -37.33 10.92 -4.85
C ASN A 11 -36.55 12.23 -4.68
N GLY A 12 -35.25 12.29 -4.45
CA GLY A 12 -34.23 11.27 -4.31
C GLY A 12 -33.07 11.91 -3.58
N GLY A 13 -33.00 11.69 -2.26
CA GLY A 13 -31.84 12.02 -1.45
C GLY A 13 -30.83 10.89 -1.51
N THR A 14 -30.09 10.76 -2.62
CA THR A 14 -28.88 9.95 -2.67
C THR A 14 -27.67 10.87 -2.65
N THR A 15 -27.49 11.59 -1.55
CA THR A 15 -26.14 11.90 -1.11
C THR A 15 -25.50 10.55 -0.81
N THR A 16 -24.79 9.99 -1.79
CA THR A 16 -23.88 8.87 -1.57
C THR A 16 -22.83 9.39 -0.61
N LYS A 17 -23.16 9.30 0.69
CA LYS A 17 -22.24 9.48 1.79
C LYS A 17 -21.21 8.40 1.55
N ARG A 18 -20.11 8.76 0.88
CA ARG A 18 -18.92 7.92 0.76
C ARG A 18 -18.63 7.49 2.18
N ARG A 19 -18.99 6.25 2.50
CA ARG A 19 -18.69 5.66 3.80
C ARG A 19 -17.17 5.62 3.85
N SER A 20 -16.59 6.65 4.45
CA SER A 20 -15.26 6.58 5.05
C SER A 20 -15.37 5.67 6.26
N SER A 21 -15.77 4.41 6.06
CA SER A 21 -15.95 3.47 7.15
C SER A 21 -14.64 2.72 7.34
N LEU A 22 -13.96 3.13 8.41
CA LEU A 22 -13.31 2.22 9.35
C LEU A 22 -12.38 1.17 8.73
N THR A 23 -11.16 1.61 8.43
CA THR A 23 -9.88 1.03 8.91
C THR A 23 -8.79 1.67 8.07
N GLN A 24 -8.63 2.99 8.19
CA GLN A 24 -7.33 3.60 7.90
C GLN A 24 -6.40 3.24 9.05
N GLN A 25 -6.09 1.95 9.20
CA GLN A 25 -4.74 1.62 9.64
C GLN A 25 -3.84 2.40 8.69
N ALA A 26 -2.89 3.18 9.22
CA ALA A 26 -2.06 4.06 8.41
C ALA A 26 -1.19 3.21 7.48
N LYS A 27 -1.80 2.70 6.41
CA LYS A 27 -1.16 1.97 5.33
C LYS A 27 -0.22 2.98 4.69
N ARG A 28 1.07 2.72 4.81
CA ARG A 28 2.12 3.55 4.21
C ARG A 28 1.97 3.55 2.69
N PHE A 29 1.40 2.49 2.12
CA PHE A 29 1.11 2.39 0.69
C PHE A 29 -0.36 2.67 0.35
N PRO A 30 -0.61 3.40 -0.77
CA PRO A 30 -1.95 3.83 -1.14
C PRO A 30 -2.77 2.68 -1.75
N LEU A 31 -3.51 1.95 -0.88
CA LEU A 31 -4.37 0.82 -1.27
C LEU A 31 -5.24 1.09 -2.51
N GLN A 32 -5.93 2.23 -2.53
CA GLN A 32 -6.85 2.58 -3.62
C GLN A 32 -6.12 2.73 -4.96
N LYS A 33 -4.94 3.36 -4.96
CA LYS A 33 -4.12 3.51 -6.18
C LYS A 33 -3.61 2.16 -6.68
N ILE A 34 -3.23 1.27 -5.77
CA ILE A 34 -2.80 -0.09 -6.11
C ILE A 34 -3.98 -0.88 -6.72
N HIS A 35 -5.19 -0.77 -6.15
CA HIS A 35 -6.36 -1.45 -6.71
C HIS A 35 -6.73 -0.92 -8.11
N GLU A 36 -6.69 0.39 -8.31
CA GLU A 36 -6.93 1.02 -9.62
C GLU A 36 -5.89 0.59 -10.66
N LEU A 37 -4.60 0.56 -10.27
CA LEU A 37 -3.52 0.05 -11.11
C LEU A 37 -3.80 -1.41 -11.53
N LEU A 38 -4.15 -2.28 -10.59
CA LEU A 38 -4.47 -3.67 -10.89
C LEU A 38 -5.64 -3.79 -11.88
N LYS A 39 -6.73 -3.06 -11.66
CA LYS A 39 -7.87 -3.05 -12.60
C LYS A 39 -7.46 -2.61 -14.01
N SER A 40 -6.61 -1.58 -14.13
CA SER A 40 -6.13 -1.11 -15.43
C SER A 40 -5.30 -2.16 -16.20
N LYS A 41 -4.58 -3.03 -15.47
CA LYS A 41 -3.74 -4.08 -16.06
C LYS A 41 -4.53 -5.33 -16.46
N PHE A 42 -5.76 -5.50 -15.96
CA PHE A 42 -6.65 -6.63 -16.29
C PHE A 42 -7.97 -6.15 -16.92
N PRO A 43 -7.94 -5.55 -18.14
CA PRO A 43 -9.11 -4.91 -18.74
C PRO A 43 -10.27 -5.87 -19.07
N ARG A 44 -9.98 -7.17 -19.22
CA ARG A 44 -10.98 -8.23 -19.47
C ARG A 44 -11.32 -9.05 -18.23
N GLY A 45 -10.82 -8.64 -17.05
CA GLY A 45 -10.99 -9.36 -15.79
C GLY A 45 -11.49 -8.46 -14.66
N THR A 46 -11.94 -9.08 -13.57
CA THR A 46 -12.32 -8.35 -12.34
C THR A 46 -11.28 -8.60 -11.26
N VAL A 47 -10.76 -7.51 -10.67
CA VAL A 47 -9.86 -7.58 -9.51
C VAL A 47 -10.68 -7.38 -8.24
N LYS A 48 -10.78 -8.44 -7.42
CA LYS A 48 -11.43 -8.38 -6.11
C LYS A 48 -10.68 -7.43 -5.16
N PRO A 49 -11.37 -6.62 -4.33
CA PRO A 49 -10.73 -5.72 -3.38
C PRO A 49 -9.73 -6.40 -2.44
N GLU A 50 -10.03 -7.64 -2.03
CA GLU A 50 -9.20 -8.44 -1.13
C GLU A 50 -7.82 -8.72 -1.72
N ALA A 51 -7.73 -8.93 -3.04
CA ALA A 51 -6.45 -9.14 -3.72
C ALA A 51 -5.57 -7.87 -3.64
N ALA A 52 -6.17 -6.69 -3.78
CA ALA A 52 -5.45 -5.43 -3.63
C ALA A 52 -4.99 -5.19 -2.19
N VAL A 53 -5.81 -5.58 -1.20
CA VAL A 53 -5.43 -5.53 0.22
C VAL A 53 -4.23 -6.43 0.50
N PHE A 54 -4.26 -7.67 0.02
CA PHE A 54 -3.19 -8.63 0.21
C PHE A 54 -1.89 -8.18 -0.46
N LEU A 55 -1.95 -7.75 -1.72
CA LEU A 55 -0.78 -7.24 -2.43
C LEU A 55 -0.19 -6.01 -1.74
N THR A 56 -1.02 -5.07 -1.30
CA THR A 56 -0.55 -3.88 -0.57
C THR A 56 0.18 -4.27 0.71
N ALA A 57 -0.34 -5.24 1.46
CA ALA A 57 0.30 -5.71 2.69
C ALA A 57 1.67 -6.36 2.42
N ILE A 58 1.78 -7.17 1.36
CA ILE A 58 3.08 -7.75 0.94
C ILE A 58 4.07 -6.64 0.59
N LEU A 59 3.64 -5.67 -0.21
CA LEU A 59 4.50 -4.55 -0.61
C LEU A 59 4.94 -3.72 0.59
N GLU A 60 4.06 -3.49 1.57
CA GLU A 60 4.40 -2.80 2.81
C GLU A 60 5.40 -3.58 3.65
N TYR A 61 5.16 -4.87 3.86
CA TYR A 61 6.05 -5.75 4.61
C TYR A 61 7.45 -5.77 4.00
N LEU A 62 7.55 -6.06 2.71
CA LEU A 62 8.84 -6.11 2.02
C LEU A 62 9.55 -4.76 2.11
N SER A 63 8.86 -3.65 1.85
CA SER A 63 9.47 -2.32 1.90
C SER A 63 10.02 -1.97 3.28
N VAL A 64 9.35 -2.40 4.35
CA VAL A 64 9.85 -2.24 5.72
C VAL A 64 11.12 -3.05 5.92
N GLU A 65 11.13 -4.33 5.53
CA GLU A 65 12.29 -5.21 5.64
C GLU A 65 13.53 -4.63 4.92
N PHE A 66 13.35 -4.21 3.66
CA PHE A 66 14.41 -3.57 2.88
C PHE A 66 14.96 -2.30 3.54
N LEU A 67 14.07 -1.45 4.07
CA LEU A 67 14.46 -0.21 4.73
C LEU A 67 15.13 -0.45 6.07
N GLU A 68 14.72 -1.48 6.83
CA GLU A 68 15.32 -1.85 8.10
C GLU A 68 16.76 -2.33 7.92
N LEU A 69 16.99 -3.25 6.97
CA LEU A 69 18.33 -3.71 6.64
C LEU A 69 19.20 -2.56 6.13
N SER A 70 18.67 -1.70 5.26
CA SER A 70 19.38 -0.51 4.77
C SER A 70 19.71 0.47 5.90
N ALA A 71 18.80 0.66 6.85
CA ALA A 71 19.01 1.52 8.01
C ALA A 71 20.05 0.95 8.96
N ASN A 72 20.12 -0.37 9.13
CA ASN A 72 21.16 -1.03 9.91
C ASN A 72 22.55 -0.78 9.32
N VAL A 73 22.70 -0.92 7.99
CA VAL A 73 23.95 -0.58 7.30
C VAL A 73 24.28 0.91 7.45
N ALA A 74 23.29 1.79 7.26
CA ALA A 74 23.48 3.23 7.39
C ALA A 74 23.89 3.65 8.82
N ARG A 75 23.38 2.97 9.87
CA ARG A 75 23.78 3.18 11.27
C ARG A 75 25.24 2.80 11.50
N SER A 76 25.70 1.70 10.91
CA SER A 76 27.10 1.26 11.01
C SER A 76 28.08 2.19 10.30
N ARG A 77 27.66 2.83 9.20
CA ARG A 77 28.46 3.81 8.45
C ARG A 77 28.49 5.19 9.11
N LYS A 78 27.45 5.55 9.85
CA LYS A 78 27.27 6.89 10.42
C LYS A 78 28.39 7.21 11.43
N THR A 79 28.88 8.45 11.40
CA THR A 79 29.72 9.04 12.45
C THR A 79 28.85 9.66 13.55
N ASP A 80 29.35 9.72 14.79
CA ASP A 80 28.57 10.06 16.00
C ASP A 80 27.77 11.38 15.94
N GLN A 81 28.12 12.30 15.03
CA GLN A 81 27.61 13.67 15.03
C GLN A 81 26.67 14.01 13.85
N GLY A 82 26.44 13.10 12.89
CA GLY A 82 25.61 13.37 11.70
C GLY A 82 24.13 12.91 11.80
N PRO A 83 23.21 13.41 10.96
CA PRO A 83 21.88 12.80 10.81
C PRO A 83 21.98 11.40 10.17
N LEU A 84 21.04 10.50 10.50
CA LEU A 84 20.97 9.19 9.85
C LEU A 84 20.38 9.34 8.44
N THR A 85 21.22 9.15 7.43
CA THR A 85 20.81 9.17 6.02
C THR A 85 21.05 7.81 5.40
N VAL A 86 19.98 7.17 4.91
CA VAL A 86 20.06 5.96 4.10
C VAL A 86 20.39 6.34 2.66
N THR A 87 21.45 5.76 2.11
CA THR A 87 21.94 6.01 0.75
C THR A 87 21.71 4.79 -0.15
N LEU A 88 21.82 4.98 -1.47
CA LEU A 88 21.79 3.87 -2.43
C LEU A 88 22.84 2.80 -2.09
N GLN A 89 24.02 3.21 -1.63
CA GLN A 89 25.08 2.28 -1.25
C GLN A 89 24.66 1.40 -0.06
N ASP A 90 24.01 1.95 0.96
CA ASP A 90 23.55 1.18 2.12
C ASP A 90 22.51 0.14 1.70
N THR A 91 21.56 0.53 0.84
CA THR A 91 20.56 -0.39 0.30
C THR A 91 21.19 -1.49 -0.54
N MET A 92 22.16 -1.18 -1.39
CA MET A 92 22.85 -2.19 -2.19
C MET A 92 23.66 -3.16 -1.32
N HIS A 93 24.28 -2.68 -0.24
CA HIS A 93 25.00 -3.55 0.70
C HIS A 93 24.02 -4.47 1.45
N ALA A 94 22.94 -3.90 1.99
CA ALA A 94 21.89 -4.64 2.67
C ALA A 94 21.31 -5.76 1.80
N ILE A 95 21.02 -5.44 0.53
CA ILE A 95 20.57 -6.41 -0.47
C ILE A 95 21.61 -7.51 -0.64
N LYS A 96 22.87 -7.18 -0.94
CA LYS A 96 23.92 -8.19 -1.19
C LYS A 96 24.24 -9.07 0.00
N SER A 97 24.06 -8.55 1.22
CA SER A 97 24.31 -9.31 2.44
C SER A 97 23.20 -10.29 2.80
N ASP A 98 22.00 -10.15 2.21
CA ASP A 98 20.84 -10.98 2.50
C ASP A 98 20.60 -11.97 1.34
N PRO A 99 20.83 -13.29 1.55
CA PRO A 99 20.68 -14.29 0.50
C PRO A 99 19.24 -14.44 -0.02
N GLU A 100 18.24 -14.29 0.85
CA GLU A 100 16.82 -14.46 0.48
C GLU A 100 16.37 -13.30 -0.42
N ILE A 101 16.79 -12.09 -0.09
CA ILE A 101 16.55 -10.88 -0.89
C ILE A 101 17.30 -10.97 -2.23
N MET A 102 18.56 -11.41 -2.23
CA MET A 102 19.31 -11.59 -3.48
C MET A 102 18.62 -12.60 -4.39
N GLU A 103 18.17 -13.73 -3.84
CA GLU A 103 17.43 -14.73 -4.62
C GLU A 103 16.13 -14.15 -5.18
N LEU A 104 15.37 -13.40 -4.37
CA LEU A 104 14.16 -12.72 -4.81
C LEU A 104 14.44 -11.78 -5.99
N LEU A 105 15.48 -10.94 -5.91
CA LEU A 105 15.81 -9.99 -6.97
C LEU A 105 16.31 -10.67 -8.25
N GLU A 106 17.09 -11.75 -8.13
CA GLU A 106 17.54 -12.53 -9.28
C GLU A 106 16.40 -13.24 -10.00
N LYS A 107 15.33 -13.63 -9.29
CA LYS A 107 14.10 -14.14 -9.91
C LYS A 107 13.34 -13.05 -10.67
N VAL A 108 13.30 -11.83 -10.15
CA VAL A 108 12.60 -10.70 -10.79
C VAL A 108 13.32 -10.19 -12.04
N LYS A 109 14.66 -10.11 -12.02
CA LYS A 109 15.45 -9.63 -13.19
C LYS A 109 15.38 -10.53 -14.43
N LYS A 110 14.95 -11.79 -14.27
CA LYS A 110 14.89 -12.78 -15.35
C LYS A 110 13.61 -12.72 -16.19
N GLN A 111 12.72 -11.76 -15.91
CA GLN A 111 11.48 -11.50 -16.68
C GLN A 111 11.63 -10.26 -17.54
#